data_AF-A0A3P7IXJ2-F1
#
_entry.id   AF-A0A3P7IXJ2-F1
#
_cell.length_a   1.000
_cell.length_b   1.000
_cell.length_c   1.000
_cell.angle_alpha   90.00
_cell.angle_beta   90.00
_cell.angle_gamma   90.00
#
_symmetry.space_group_name_H-M   'P 1'
#
loop_
_entity.id
_entity.type
_entity.pdbx_description
1 polymer ?
#
loop_
_entity_poly.entity_id
_entity_poly.type
_entity_poly.pdbx_seq_one_letter_code
_entity_poly.pdbx_strand_id
1 'polypeptide(L)'
;NDLVTPFFVVFVSEFVPQDVEVGSFDVSQLSREQCELVEADSFWCVSALLDSIHDNYTFAQPGIQRKVLQLRHLMSRVDRPLHMHLESNGIEYLQFSFRWMNNLLMREIPLRATIRLWDTYLSEPNGFSQFHSYVCAAFLRTWSRQLQAERDFQVSLSPYSEKSELIIYSSIIFINDLLLGIMILLQNLPTQCWGDREICELTADAFSLMSVFDGARRHLSSTTDI
;
A
#
# COMPACT_ATOMS: atom_id res chain seq x y z
N ASN A 1 0.23 -4.58 -14.39
CA ASN A 1 1.63 -4.53 -14.87
C ASN A 1 2.60 -4.65 -13.70
N ASP A 2 2.42 -3.91 -12.59
CA ASP A 2 3.38 -4.00 -11.47
C ASP A 2 3.43 -5.39 -10.84
N LEU A 3 2.27 -6.03 -10.64
CA LEU A 3 2.17 -7.28 -9.89
C LEU A 3 2.92 -8.48 -10.49
N VAL A 4 3.32 -8.43 -11.77
CA VAL A 4 4.13 -9.50 -12.37
C VAL A 4 5.62 -9.36 -12.06
N THR A 5 6.10 -8.13 -11.77
CA THR A 5 7.52 -7.85 -11.60
C THR A 5 8.19 -8.68 -10.49
N PRO A 6 7.60 -8.90 -9.30
CA PRO A 6 8.26 -9.68 -8.26
C PRO A 6 8.45 -11.14 -8.69
N PHE A 7 7.42 -11.76 -9.27
CA PHE A 7 7.50 -13.12 -9.79
C PHE A 7 8.52 -13.23 -10.92
N PHE A 8 8.45 -12.32 -11.90
CA PHE A 8 9.38 -12.31 -13.02
C PHE A 8 10.83 -12.21 -12.55
N VAL A 9 11.13 -11.28 -11.64
CA VAL A 9 12.50 -11.09 -11.12
C VAL A 9 12.97 -12.30 -10.31
N VAL A 10 12.08 -12.91 -9.51
CA VAL A 10 12.40 -14.13 -8.76
C VAL A 10 12.71 -15.30 -9.71
N PHE A 11 11.89 -15.53 -10.75
CA PHE A 11 12.12 -16.62 -11.69
C PHE A 11 13.32 -16.38 -12.60
N VAL A 12 13.58 -15.15 -13.03
CA VAL A 12 14.82 -14.81 -13.74
C VAL A 12 16.04 -15.12 -12.89
N SER A 13 16.00 -14.86 -11.57
CA SER A 13 17.14 -15.04 -10.67
C SER A 13 17.68 -16.47 -10.63
N GLU A 14 16.88 -17.49 -10.99
CA GLU A 14 17.32 -18.88 -11.08
C GLU A 14 18.36 -19.11 -12.20
N PHE A 15 18.33 -18.26 -13.22
CA PHE A 15 19.24 -18.33 -14.37
C PHE A 15 20.38 -17.31 -14.29
N VAL A 16 20.39 -16.46 -13.27
CA VAL A 16 21.43 -15.44 -13.06
C VAL A 16 22.56 -16.01 -12.19
N PRO A 17 23.84 -15.86 -12.59
CA PRO A 17 24.97 -16.24 -11.73
C PRO A 17 24.93 -15.53 -10.37
N GLN A 18 25.35 -16.22 -9.30
CA GLN A 18 25.25 -15.72 -7.92
C GLN A 18 26.03 -14.41 -7.66
N ASP A 19 27.02 -14.10 -8.48
CA ASP A 19 27.84 -12.90 -8.41
C ASP A 19 27.25 -11.70 -9.16
N VAL A 20 26.12 -11.89 -9.87
CA VAL A 20 25.45 -10.85 -10.65
C VAL A 20 24.18 -10.39 -9.95
N GLU A 21 24.02 -9.07 -9.80
CA GLU A 21 22.77 -8.50 -9.31
C GLU A 21 21.68 -8.67 -10.37
N VAL A 22 20.59 -9.36 -10.01
CA VAL A 22 19.46 -9.67 -10.90
C VAL A 22 18.88 -8.42 -11.56
N GLY A 23 18.82 -7.29 -10.84
CA GLY A 23 18.32 -6.02 -11.38
C GLY A 23 19.16 -5.42 -12.50
N SER A 24 20.40 -5.88 -12.67
CA SER A 24 21.34 -5.46 -13.72
C SER A 24 21.52 -6.49 -14.83
N PHE A 25 20.91 -7.67 -14.67
CA PHE A 25 21.07 -8.78 -15.60
C PHE A 25 20.39 -8.48 -16.94
N ASP A 26 21.12 -8.72 -18.03
CA ASP A 26 20.60 -8.58 -19.38
C ASP A 26 19.81 -9.84 -19.77
N VAL A 27 18.48 -9.70 -19.74
CA VAL A 27 17.52 -10.78 -20.06
C VAL A 27 17.72 -11.32 -21.48
N SER A 28 18.34 -10.57 -22.40
CA SER A 28 18.63 -11.08 -23.75
C SER A 28 19.65 -12.23 -23.78
N GLN A 29 20.36 -12.46 -22.65
CA GLN A 29 21.27 -13.58 -22.47
C GLN A 29 20.55 -14.90 -22.17
N LEU A 30 19.26 -14.87 -21.83
CA LEU A 30 18.47 -16.08 -21.62
C LEU A 30 18.18 -16.78 -22.95
N SER A 31 18.20 -18.11 -22.93
CA SER A 31 17.71 -18.90 -24.05
C SER A 31 16.20 -18.70 -24.23
N ARG A 32 15.70 -18.98 -25.44
CA ARG A 32 14.25 -18.92 -25.70
C ARG A 32 13.45 -19.82 -24.76
N GLU A 33 13.96 -21.02 -24.47
CA GLU A 33 13.34 -21.97 -23.54
C GLU A 33 13.26 -21.40 -22.12
N GLN A 34 14.33 -20.76 -21.64
CA GLN A 34 14.34 -20.10 -20.32
C GLN A 34 13.33 -18.94 -20.27
N CYS A 35 13.23 -18.14 -21.33
CA CYS A 35 12.23 -17.07 -21.42
C CYS A 35 10.79 -17.62 -21.36
N GLU A 36 10.50 -18.70 -22.11
CA GLU A 36 9.18 -19.34 -22.13
C GLU A 36 8.81 -19.93 -20.76
N LEU A 37 9.77 -20.50 -20.03
CA LEU A 37 9.59 -20.98 -18.64
C LEU A 37 9.27 -19.83 -17.68
N VAL A 38 10.11 -18.78 -17.66
CA VAL A 38 9.92 -17.60 -16.80
C VAL A 38 8.57 -16.94 -17.08
N GLU A 39 8.19 -16.81 -18.34
CA GLU A 39 6.90 -16.24 -18.74
C GLU A 39 5.73 -17.09 -18.22
N ALA A 40 5.77 -18.41 -18.44
CA ALA A 40 4.71 -19.31 -18.03
C ALA A 40 4.54 -19.32 -16.50
N ASP A 41 5.64 -19.42 -15.74
CA ASP A 41 5.60 -19.44 -14.27
C ASP A 41 5.13 -18.10 -13.71
N SER A 42 5.62 -16.98 -14.27
CA SER A 42 5.15 -15.64 -13.92
C SER A 42 3.65 -15.48 -14.16
N PHE A 43 3.17 -15.97 -15.31
CA PHE A 43 1.75 -15.91 -15.66
C PHE A 43 0.88 -16.68 -14.68
N TRP A 44 1.26 -17.93 -14.34
CA TRP A 44 0.47 -18.77 -13.44
C TRP A 44 0.47 -18.23 -12.01
N CYS A 45 1.62 -17.78 -11.51
CA CYS A 45 1.71 -17.20 -10.17
C CYS A 45 0.93 -15.89 -10.05
N VAL A 46 0.99 -15.01 -11.05
CA VAL A 46 0.17 -13.78 -11.07
C VAL A 46 -1.32 -14.12 -11.17
N SER A 47 -1.70 -15.10 -11.98
CA SER A 47 -3.09 -15.53 -12.10
C SER A 47 -3.65 -16.03 -10.76
N ALA A 48 -2.89 -16.89 -10.06
CA ALA A 48 -3.26 -17.37 -8.74
C ALA A 48 -3.34 -16.24 -7.69
N LEU A 49 -2.43 -15.27 -7.74
CA LEU A 49 -2.51 -14.07 -6.91
C LEU A 49 -3.79 -13.30 -7.22
N LEU A 50 -4.07 -13.01 -8.49
CA LEU A 50 -5.21 -12.21 -8.92
C LEU A 50 -6.55 -12.88 -8.57
N ASP A 51 -6.65 -14.21 -8.60
CA ASP A 51 -7.86 -14.93 -8.17
C ASP A 51 -8.23 -14.59 -6.71
N SER A 52 -7.23 -14.40 -5.85
CA SER A 52 -7.44 -14.03 -4.44
C SER A 52 -7.94 -12.59 -4.23
N ILE A 53 -7.74 -11.70 -5.21
CA ILE A 53 -8.08 -10.27 -5.14
C ILE A 53 -8.80 -9.77 -6.40
N HIS A 54 -9.52 -10.65 -7.10
CA HIS A 54 -10.10 -10.34 -8.42
C HIS A 54 -11.07 -9.15 -8.37
N ASP A 55 -11.79 -9.00 -7.26
CA ASP A 55 -12.72 -7.92 -6.97
C ASP A 55 -12.06 -6.54 -6.85
N ASN A 56 -10.72 -6.47 -6.73
CA ASN A 56 -9.96 -5.23 -6.85
C ASN A 56 -9.93 -4.69 -8.29
N TYR A 57 -10.12 -5.54 -9.31
CA TYR A 57 -9.93 -5.19 -10.72
C TYR A 57 -11.21 -5.32 -11.56
N THR A 58 -12.32 -5.73 -10.97
CA THR A 58 -13.64 -5.70 -11.63
C THR A 58 -14.18 -4.28 -11.75
N PHE A 59 -15.27 -4.11 -12.51
CA PHE A 59 -15.91 -2.81 -12.73
C PHE A 59 -16.20 -2.09 -11.40
N ALA A 60 -15.83 -0.81 -11.33
CA ALA A 60 -15.91 0.04 -10.14
C ALA A 60 -15.03 -0.39 -8.94
N GLN A 61 -14.21 -1.44 -9.08
CA GLN A 61 -13.19 -1.88 -8.12
C GLN A 61 -13.68 -1.99 -6.67
N PRO A 62 -14.78 -2.74 -6.42
CA PRO A 62 -15.40 -2.82 -5.10
C PRO A 62 -14.47 -3.41 -4.02
N GLY A 63 -13.52 -4.28 -4.39
CA GLY A 63 -12.51 -4.82 -3.48
C GLY A 63 -11.60 -3.74 -2.90
N ILE A 64 -11.14 -2.81 -3.75
CA ILE A 64 -10.31 -1.67 -3.32
C ILE A 64 -11.09 -0.76 -2.38
N GLN A 65 -12.33 -0.41 -2.72
CA GLN A 65 -13.17 0.44 -1.88
C GLN A 65 -13.37 -0.17 -0.47
N ARG A 66 -13.64 -1.48 -0.40
CA ARG A 66 -13.75 -2.19 0.89
C ARG A 66 -12.45 -2.17 1.69
N LYS A 67 -11.30 -2.40 1.05
CA LYS A 67 -9.98 -2.39 1.70
C LYS A 67 -9.63 -0.99 2.23
N VAL A 68 -9.89 0.06 1.46
CA VAL A 68 -9.69 1.47 1.89
C VAL A 68 -10.56 1.78 3.11
N LEU A 69 -11.84 1.39 3.09
CA LEU A 69 -12.74 1.57 4.23
C LEU A 69 -12.29 0.78 5.46
N GLN A 70 -11.84 -0.46 5.26
CA GLN A 70 -11.29 -1.30 6.33
C GLN A 70 -10.05 -0.63 6.96
N LEU A 71 -9.14 -0.09 6.14
CA LEU A 71 -7.97 0.64 6.62
C LEU A 71 -8.38 1.86 7.45
N ARG A 72 -9.33 2.68 6.98
CA ARG A 72 -9.84 3.83 7.72
C ARG A 72 -10.41 3.42 9.08
N HIS A 73 -11.24 2.38 9.12
CA HIS A 73 -11.85 1.89 10.36
C HIS A 73 -10.81 1.27 11.31
N LEU A 74 -9.81 0.57 10.79
CA LEU A 74 -8.74 0.02 11.60
C LEU A 74 -7.94 1.16 12.24
N MET A 75 -7.51 2.13 11.45
CA MET A 75 -6.73 3.29 11.90
C MET A 75 -7.44 4.14 12.97
N SER A 76 -8.76 4.32 12.87
CA SER A 76 -9.53 5.03 13.90
C SER A 76 -9.50 4.34 15.28
N ARG A 77 -9.17 3.05 15.31
CA ARG A 77 -9.04 2.24 16.53
C ARG A 77 -7.59 2.04 16.98
N VAL A 78 -6.66 1.86 16.05
CA VAL A 78 -5.25 1.54 16.37
C VAL A 78 -4.38 2.77 16.60
N ASP A 79 -4.69 3.88 15.92
CA ASP A 79 -3.96 5.15 16.02
C ASP A 79 -4.93 6.31 15.80
N ARG A 80 -5.81 6.48 16.79
CA ARG A 80 -6.82 7.53 16.78
C ARG A 80 -6.23 8.94 16.62
N PRO A 81 -5.10 9.32 17.26
CA PRO A 81 -4.49 10.63 17.04
C PRO A 81 -4.15 10.89 15.57
N LEU A 82 -3.47 9.95 14.88
CA LEU A 82 -3.18 10.10 13.46
C LEU A 82 -4.45 10.15 12.61
N HIS A 83 -5.41 9.27 12.89
CA HIS A 83 -6.69 9.26 12.16
C HIS A 83 -7.41 10.62 12.25
N MET A 84 -7.53 11.18 13.46
CA MET A 84 -8.15 12.49 13.67
C MET A 84 -7.35 13.61 12.99
N HIS A 85 -6.02 13.53 13.01
CA HIS A 85 -5.15 14.50 12.32
C HIS A 85 -5.43 14.52 10.82
N LEU A 86 -5.45 13.36 10.17
CA LEU A 86 -5.79 13.25 8.74
C LEU A 86 -7.20 13.78 8.45
N GLU A 87 -8.21 13.41 9.24
CA GLU A 87 -9.59 13.90 9.04
C GLU A 87 -9.71 15.41 9.26
N SER A 88 -9.02 15.97 10.26
CA SER A 88 -9.04 17.42 10.55
C SER A 88 -8.36 18.27 9.47
N ASN A 89 -7.41 17.67 8.74
CA ASN A 89 -6.79 18.28 7.57
C ASN A 89 -7.54 17.92 6.27
N GLY A 90 -8.71 17.28 6.34
CA GLY A 90 -9.51 16.96 5.15
C GLY A 90 -8.91 15.89 4.24
N ILE A 91 -7.99 15.06 4.74
CA ILE A 91 -7.35 14.00 3.98
C ILE A 91 -8.21 12.75 4.02
N GLU A 92 -8.66 12.33 2.83
CA GLU A 92 -9.42 11.11 2.67
C GLU A 92 -8.49 9.93 2.41
N TYR A 93 -8.74 8.80 3.08
CA TYR A 93 -7.93 7.59 2.93
C TYR A 93 -7.80 7.13 1.47
N LEU A 94 -8.84 7.35 0.66
CA LEU A 94 -8.83 6.98 -0.75
C LEU A 94 -7.70 7.68 -1.53
N GLN A 95 -7.34 8.92 -1.19
CA GLN A 95 -6.39 9.75 -1.93
C GLN A 95 -4.96 9.17 -1.97
N PHE A 96 -4.54 8.47 -0.91
CA PHE A 96 -3.22 7.83 -0.85
C PHE A 96 -3.32 6.30 -0.92
N SER A 97 -4.27 5.69 -0.20
CA SER A 97 -4.29 4.24 -0.03
C SER A 97 -4.89 3.48 -1.21
N PHE A 98 -5.56 4.14 -2.16
CA PHE A 98 -5.97 3.50 -3.41
C PHE A 98 -4.78 2.84 -4.11
N ARG A 99 -3.66 3.58 -4.26
CA ARG A 99 -2.43 3.08 -4.90
C ARG A 99 -1.81 1.93 -4.11
N TRP A 100 -1.89 1.99 -2.78
CA TRP A 100 -1.38 0.97 -1.88
C TRP A 100 -2.12 -0.35 -2.07
N MET A 101 -3.45 -0.31 -2.11
CA MET A 101 -4.29 -1.50 -2.30
C MET A 101 -4.21 -2.05 -3.74
N ASN A 102 -4.18 -1.17 -4.74
CA ASN A 102 -4.18 -1.57 -6.14
C ASN A 102 -2.86 -2.24 -6.58
N ASN A 103 -1.74 -1.82 -5.97
CA ASN A 103 -0.41 -2.29 -6.32
C ASN A 103 0.28 -3.00 -5.17
N LEU A 104 -0.44 -3.42 -4.13
CA LEU A 104 0.09 -4.16 -2.98
C LEU A 104 1.36 -3.53 -2.37
N LEU A 105 1.34 -2.20 -2.16
CA LEU A 105 2.46 -1.36 -1.69
C LEU A 105 3.72 -1.34 -2.57
N MET A 106 3.73 -1.98 -3.74
CA MET A 106 4.91 -2.03 -4.63
C MET A 106 5.42 -0.66 -5.08
N ARG A 107 4.57 0.36 -5.05
CA ARG A 107 4.92 1.75 -5.40
C ARG A 107 5.49 2.54 -4.22
N GLU A 108 5.42 1.98 -3.02
CA GLU A 108 5.80 2.64 -1.77
C GLU A 108 7.05 2.04 -1.14
N ILE A 109 7.51 0.86 -1.57
CA ILE A 109 8.71 0.19 -1.05
C ILE A 109 9.57 -0.35 -2.19
N PRO A 110 10.91 -0.50 -2.00
CA PRO A 110 11.79 -1.07 -3.02
C PRO A 110 11.37 -2.49 -3.45
N LEU A 111 11.71 -2.89 -4.68
CA LEU A 111 11.36 -4.21 -5.20
C LEU A 111 11.87 -5.36 -4.31
N ARG A 112 13.11 -5.28 -3.82
CA ARG A 112 13.66 -6.29 -2.88
C ARG A 112 12.79 -6.45 -1.63
N ALA A 113 12.28 -5.34 -1.11
CA ALA A 113 11.44 -5.31 0.09
C ALA A 113 10.02 -5.82 -0.23
N THR A 114 9.52 -5.56 -1.45
CA THR A 114 8.29 -6.17 -1.96
C THR A 114 8.39 -7.69 -2.02
N ILE A 115 9.46 -8.23 -2.63
CA ILE A 115 9.68 -9.68 -2.73
C ILE A 115 9.69 -10.29 -1.33
N ARG A 116 10.47 -9.71 -0.42
CA ARG A 116 10.52 -10.15 0.98
C ARG A 116 9.17 -10.06 1.71
N LEU A 117 8.36 -9.06 1.42
CA LEU A 117 6.99 -8.94 1.97
C LEU A 117 6.09 -10.05 1.40
N TRP A 118 6.24 -10.36 0.11
CA TRP A 118 5.45 -11.37 -0.57
C TRP A 118 5.76 -12.79 -0.12
N ASP A 119 6.98 -13.07 0.37
CA ASP A 119 7.27 -14.33 1.08
C ASP A 119 6.27 -14.57 2.23
N THR A 120 5.93 -13.50 2.95
CA THR A 120 4.97 -13.56 4.05
C THR A 120 3.54 -13.68 3.52
N TYR A 121 3.19 -12.97 2.44
CA TYR A 121 1.84 -13.06 1.85
C TYR A 121 1.54 -14.43 1.27
N LEU A 122 2.54 -15.08 0.68
CA LEU A 122 2.42 -16.44 0.13
C LEU A 122 2.35 -17.50 1.24
N SER A 123 2.96 -17.22 2.40
CA SER A 123 2.93 -18.12 3.56
C SER A 123 1.65 -17.98 4.40
N GLU A 124 0.98 -16.83 4.32
CA GLU A 124 -0.23 -16.55 5.09
C GLU A 124 -1.51 -16.92 4.35
N PRO A 125 -2.45 -17.64 4.99
CA PRO A 125 -3.79 -17.80 4.46
C PRO A 125 -4.42 -16.43 4.20
N ASN A 126 -4.88 -16.19 2.97
CA ASN A 126 -5.44 -14.90 2.57
C ASN A 126 -4.47 -13.72 2.72
N GLY A 127 -3.16 -13.94 2.53
CA GLY A 127 -2.13 -12.91 2.66
C GLY A 127 -2.40 -11.63 1.85
N PHE A 128 -2.68 -11.80 0.55
CA PHE A 128 -2.96 -10.68 -0.35
C PHE A 128 -4.35 -10.03 -0.10
N SER A 129 -5.35 -10.84 0.27
CA SER A 129 -6.75 -10.40 0.33
C SER A 129 -7.14 -9.83 1.70
N GLN A 130 -6.65 -10.38 2.80
CA GLN A 130 -7.00 -9.95 4.16
C GLN A 130 -5.80 -9.35 4.91
N PHE A 131 -4.66 -10.05 4.95
CA PHE A 131 -3.49 -9.62 5.73
C PHE A 131 -2.93 -8.27 5.24
N HIS A 132 -2.98 -8.03 3.93
CA HIS A 132 -2.55 -6.77 3.31
C HIS A 132 -3.15 -5.51 3.96
N SER A 133 -4.43 -5.54 4.38
CA SER A 133 -5.05 -4.38 5.05
C SER A 133 -4.38 -4.05 6.40
N TYR A 134 -3.91 -5.08 7.13
CA TYR A 134 -3.17 -4.91 8.38
C TYR A 134 -1.74 -4.43 8.12
N VAL A 135 -1.11 -4.89 7.04
CA VAL A 135 0.19 -4.37 6.59
C VAL A 135 0.09 -2.88 6.26
N CYS A 136 -0.92 -2.45 5.50
CA CYS A 136 -1.14 -1.03 5.20
C CYS A 136 -1.35 -0.18 6.47
N ALA A 137 -2.01 -0.72 7.50
CA ALA A 137 -2.20 -0.03 8.78
C ALA A 137 -0.88 0.09 9.57
N ALA A 138 -0.11 -1.00 9.67
CA ALA A 138 1.22 -0.98 10.28
C ALA A 138 2.18 -0.03 9.53
N PHE A 139 2.11 -0.05 8.20
CA PHE A 139 2.89 0.83 7.34
C PHE A 139 2.56 2.30 7.60
N LEU A 140 1.28 2.67 7.65
CA LEU A 140 0.86 4.03 7.99
C LEU A 140 1.28 4.44 9.42
N ARG A 141 1.14 3.54 10.40
CA ARG A 141 1.54 3.77 11.80
C ARG A 141 3.05 4.00 11.97
N THR A 142 3.87 3.37 11.13
CA THR A 142 5.33 3.56 11.13
C THR A 142 5.70 5.03 10.99
N TRP A 143 4.87 5.80 10.28
CA TRP A 143 5.07 7.23 9.99
C TRP A 143 4.19 8.16 10.82
N SER A 144 3.49 7.62 11.83
CA SER A 144 2.47 8.35 12.60
C SER A 144 3.00 9.64 13.21
N ARG A 145 4.21 9.61 13.78
CA ARG A 145 4.83 10.79 14.40
C ARG A 145 5.19 11.85 13.37
N GLN A 146 5.77 11.44 12.24
CA GLN A 146 6.14 12.38 11.16
C GLN A 146 4.89 13.01 10.55
N LEU A 147 3.87 12.20 10.23
CA LEU A 147 2.62 12.68 9.63
C LEU A 147 1.85 13.65 10.56
N GLN A 148 1.86 13.42 11.87
CA GLN A 148 1.26 14.33 12.85
C GLN A 148 2.08 15.62 13.06
N ALA A 149 3.40 15.56 12.82
CA ALA A 149 4.26 16.72 12.89
C ALA A 149 4.11 17.63 11.66
N GLU A 150 3.79 17.05 10.50
CA GLU A 150 3.42 17.80 9.30
C GLU A 150 2.13 18.57 9.54
N ARG A 151 2.19 19.87 9.27
CA ARG A 151 1.04 20.77 9.32
C ARG A 151 0.78 21.28 7.93
N ASP A 152 -0.44 21.08 7.45
CA ASP A 152 -0.90 21.77 6.26
C ASP A 152 -1.10 23.25 6.58
N PHE A 153 -0.62 24.13 5.70
CA PHE A 153 -0.65 25.57 5.88
C PHE A 153 -2.10 26.04 5.74
N GLN A 154 -2.93 25.95 6.79
CA GLN A 154 -4.25 26.58 6.78
C GLN A 154 -4.07 28.09 6.67
N VAL A 155 -4.15 28.63 5.45
CA VAL A 155 -4.43 30.06 5.28
C VAL A 155 -5.83 30.26 5.85
N SER A 156 -5.91 30.81 7.06
CA SER A 156 -7.14 31.33 7.61
C SER A 156 -7.69 32.36 6.61
N LEU A 157 -8.68 31.96 5.82
CA LEU A 157 -9.45 32.87 4.98
C LEU A 157 -10.16 33.85 5.92
N SER A 158 -9.52 34.97 6.23
CA SER A 158 -10.21 36.16 6.70
C SER A 158 -11.11 36.61 5.54
N PRO A 159 -12.43 36.78 5.75
CA PRO A 159 -13.32 37.19 4.67
C PRO A 159 -13.08 38.68 4.40
N TYR A 160 -12.27 39.02 3.39
CA TYR A 160 -12.17 40.40 2.92
C TYR A 160 -12.17 40.55 1.39
N SER A 161 -13.29 41.11 0.94
CA SER A 161 -13.62 41.90 -0.25
C SER A 161 -13.20 41.42 -1.65
N GLU A 162 -14.24 41.08 -2.42
CA GLU A 162 -14.45 41.33 -3.85
C GLU A 162 -13.30 41.98 -4.64
N LYS A 163 -12.80 41.25 -5.67
CA LYS A 163 -12.82 41.70 -7.07
C LYS A 163 -12.39 40.61 -8.06
N SER A 164 -13.41 40.12 -8.77
CA SER A 164 -13.51 39.81 -10.20
C SER A 164 -12.36 39.12 -10.96
N GLU A 165 -12.68 37.92 -11.42
CA GLU A 165 -12.24 37.24 -12.67
C GLU A 165 -10.80 36.73 -12.81
N LEU A 166 -9.82 37.14 -11.99
CA LEU A 166 -8.58 36.34 -11.82
C LEU A 166 -8.71 35.23 -10.76
N ILE A 167 -9.78 35.27 -9.97
CA ILE A 167 -9.95 34.44 -8.77
C ILE A 167 -10.14 32.96 -9.09
N ILE A 168 -10.66 32.57 -10.26
CA ILE A 168 -10.94 31.15 -10.53
C ILE A 168 -9.65 30.35 -10.73
N TYR A 169 -8.68 30.87 -11.48
CA TYR A 169 -7.39 30.19 -11.68
C TYR A 169 -6.56 30.18 -10.39
N SER A 170 -6.58 31.27 -9.61
CA SER A 170 -5.97 31.27 -8.29
C SER A 170 -6.72 30.38 -7.30
N SER A 171 -8.04 30.21 -7.35
CA SER A 171 -8.78 29.32 -6.44
C SER A 171 -8.59 27.83 -6.78
N ILE A 172 -8.40 27.47 -8.05
CA ILE A 172 -8.11 26.08 -8.46
C ILE A 172 -6.65 25.70 -8.13
N ILE A 173 -5.73 26.65 -8.24
CA ILE A 173 -4.32 26.46 -7.82
C ILE A 173 -4.24 26.45 -6.28
N PHE A 174 -4.95 27.34 -5.60
CA PHE A 174 -4.89 27.49 -4.13
C PHE A 174 -5.65 26.39 -3.35
N ILE A 175 -6.62 25.69 -3.96
CA ILE A 175 -7.22 24.49 -3.34
C ILE A 175 -6.23 23.30 -3.33
N ASN A 176 -5.32 23.23 -4.29
CA ASN A 176 -4.31 22.15 -4.34
C ASN A 176 -3.07 22.43 -3.49
N ASP A 177 -2.72 23.71 -3.26
CA ASP A 177 -1.51 24.07 -2.52
C ASP A 177 -1.65 23.95 -0.99
N LEU A 178 -2.88 23.79 -0.46
CA LEU A 178 -3.14 23.81 0.98
C LEU A 178 -2.99 22.44 1.67
N LEU A 179 -3.15 21.33 0.95
CA LEU A 179 -3.11 19.95 1.47
C LEU A 179 -1.78 19.23 1.19
N LEU A 180 -0.80 19.99 0.69
CA LEU A 180 0.30 19.42 -0.07
C LEU A 180 1.30 18.68 0.83
N GLY A 181 1.52 19.10 2.08
CA GLY A 181 2.60 18.57 2.93
C GLY A 181 2.36 17.12 3.33
N ILE A 182 1.23 16.86 4.00
CA ILE A 182 0.90 15.51 4.47
C ILE A 182 0.66 14.57 3.28
N MET A 183 -0.01 15.03 2.22
CA MET A 183 -0.26 14.20 1.04
C MET A 183 1.01 13.88 0.26
N ILE A 184 1.94 14.83 0.08
CA ILE A 184 3.25 14.55 -0.53
C ILE A 184 3.97 13.49 0.29
N LEU A 185 3.98 13.62 1.62
CA LEU A 185 4.64 12.65 2.48
C LEU A 185 3.99 11.26 2.37
N LEU A 186 2.66 11.17 2.42
CA LEU A 186 1.93 9.91 2.24
C LEU A 186 2.17 9.24 0.88
N GLN A 187 2.40 10.03 -0.17
CA GLN A 187 2.67 9.53 -1.51
C GLN A 187 4.17 9.26 -1.76
N ASN A 188 5.06 9.69 -0.86
CA ASN A 188 6.52 9.58 -1.01
C ASN A 188 7.19 9.24 0.34
N LEU A 189 6.65 8.25 1.05
CA LEU A 189 7.21 7.80 2.32
C LEU A 189 8.67 7.32 2.12
N PRO A 190 9.61 7.68 3.03
CA PRO A 190 11.04 7.47 2.78
C PRO A 190 11.47 6.03 3.07
N THR A 191 11.21 5.14 2.11
CA THR A 191 11.43 3.70 2.20
C THR A 191 12.59 3.20 1.33
N GLN A 192 13.34 4.08 0.69
CA GLN A 192 14.36 3.71 -0.32
C GLN A 192 15.45 2.79 0.25
N CYS A 193 15.75 2.94 1.55
CA CYS A 193 16.72 2.13 2.28
C CYS A 193 16.13 0.84 2.90
N TRP A 194 14.82 0.60 2.79
CA TRP A 194 14.19 -0.56 3.42
C TRP A 194 14.71 -1.88 2.85
N GLY A 195 14.93 -2.85 3.72
CA GLY A 195 15.30 -4.22 3.41
C GLY A 195 14.62 -5.19 4.38
N ASP A 196 15.25 -6.34 4.61
CA ASP A 196 14.65 -7.45 5.35
C ASP A 196 14.24 -7.09 6.77
N ARG A 197 15.04 -6.25 7.44
CA ARG A 197 14.76 -5.82 8.81
C ARG A 197 13.46 -5.03 8.89
N GLU A 198 13.30 -4.00 8.06
CA GLU A 198 12.11 -3.14 8.08
C GLU A 198 10.87 -3.94 7.68
N ILE A 199 10.99 -4.88 6.74
CA ILE A 199 9.88 -5.77 6.38
C ILE A 199 9.53 -6.75 7.50
N CYS A 200 10.52 -7.27 8.23
CA CYS A 200 10.30 -8.11 9.41
C CYS A 200 9.55 -7.34 10.51
N GLU A 201 10.00 -6.12 10.83
CA GLU A 201 9.34 -5.24 11.81
C GLU A 201 7.90 -4.88 11.38
N LEU A 202 7.72 -4.53 10.10
CA LEU A 202 6.40 -4.21 9.53
C LEU A 202 5.43 -5.39 9.62
N THR A 203 5.87 -6.57 9.18
CA THR A 203 5.02 -7.78 9.18
C THR A 203 4.70 -8.23 10.60
N ALA A 204 5.64 -8.13 11.54
CA ALA A 204 5.39 -8.42 12.95
C ALA A 204 4.30 -7.51 13.56
N ASP A 205 4.35 -6.20 13.32
CA ASP A 205 3.29 -5.28 13.77
C ASP A 205 1.95 -5.61 13.09
N ALA A 206 1.96 -5.89 11.78
CA ALA A 206 0.76 -6.27 11.06
C ALA A 206 0.12 -7.57 11.61
N PHE A 207 0.92 -8.57 11.98
CA PHE A 207 0.44 -9.79 12.64
C PHE A 207 -0.17 -9.52 14.01
N SER A 208 0.44 -8.61 14.78
CA SER A 208 -0.11 -8.17 16.06
C SER A 208 -1.49 -7.53 15.85
N LEU A 209 -1.59 -6.60 14.89
CA LEU A 209 -2.86 -5.96 14.53
C LEU A 209 -3.91 -6.98 14.06
N MET A 210 -3.54 -7.90 13.18
CA MET A 210 -4.45 -8.94 12.71
C MET A 210 -4.94 -9.81 13.88
N SER A 211 -4.05 -10.23 14.77
CA SER A 211 -4.39 -11.07 15.91
C SER A 211 -5.37 -10.38 16.87
N VAL A 212 -5.20 -9.07 17.11
CA VAL A 212 -6.08 -8.29 18.01
C VAL A 212 -7.43 -7.99 17.36
N PHE A 213 -7.46 -7.59 16.09
CA PHE A 213 -8.66 -7.03 15.46
C PHE A 213 -9.44 -8.04 14.61
N ASP A 214 -8.79 -9.08 14.09
CA ASP A 214 -9.44 -10.21 13.41
C ASP A 214 -9.88 -11.28 14.41
N GLY A 215 -9.02 -11.61 15.39
CA GLY A 215 -9.32 -12.58 16.44
C GLY A 215 -10.57 -12.22 17.24
N ALA A 216 -10.78 -10.92 17.50
CA ALA A 216 -11.98 -10.43 18.19
C ALA A 216 -13.30 -10.72 17.46
N ARG A 217 -13.29 -10.84 16.12
CA ARG A 217 -14.51 -11.16 15.34
C ARG A 217 -14.88 -12.64 15.45
N ARG A 218 -13.90 -13.54 15.50
CA ARG A 218 -14.15 -15.00 15.57
C ARG A 218 -14.71 -15.45 16.92
N HIS A 219 -14.36 -14.76 18.01
CA HIS A 219 -14.92 -15.05 19.34
C HIS A 219 -16.37 -14.56 19.52
N LEU A 220 -16.80 -13.58 18.73
CA LEU A 220 -18.18 -13.07 18.78
C LEU A 220 -19.14 -13.85 17.87
N SER A 221 -18.64 -14.42 16.76
CA SER A 221 -19.46 -15.24 15.86
C SER A 221 -19.81 -16.63 16.42
N SER A 222 -19.11 -17.11 17.45
CA SER A 222 -19.34 -18.43 18.06
C SER A 222 -20.41 -18.46 19.16
N THR A 223 -21.14 -17.34 19.40
CA THR A 223 -22.08 -17.23 20.54
C THR A 223 -23.56 -17.14 20.10
N THR A 224 -23.89 -17.49 18.86
CA THR A 224 -25.27 -17.40 18.32
C THR A 224 -25.91 -18.72 17.90
N ASP A 225 -25.37 -19.86 18.35
CA ASP A 225 -26.01 -21.17 18.16
C ASP A 225 -26.37 -21.80 19.51
N ILE A 226 -27.42 -21.30 20.17
CA ILE A 226 -28.32 -22.06 21.08
C ILE A 226 -29.74 -21.47 20.96
#